data_AF-A0A382QUR1-F1
#
_entry.id   AF-A0A382QUR1-F1
#
_cell.length_a   1.000
_cell.length_b   1.000
_cell.length_c   1.000
_cell.angle_alpha   90.00
_cell.angle_beta   90.00
_cell.angle_gamma   90.00
#
_symmetry.space_group_name_H-M   'P 1'
#
loop_
_entity.id
_entity.type
_entity.pdbx_description
1 polymer ?
#
loop_
_entity_poly.entity_id
_entity_poly.type
_entity_poly.pdbx_seq_one_letter_code
_entity_poly.pdbx_strand_id
1 'polypeptide(L)'
;RHAARFATGVAGVLQGTRSYVLQDDDGNIELTHSVSAGLDYAAVGPEHAWLRDLKRTEYTHVTDDEALDAFRLLSRTEGILPALESAHAVAYACQLAGDLGGSSKILVNLSGRGDKDVEAIRNHESTRS
;
A
#
# COMPACT_ATOMS: atom_id res chain seq x y z
N ARG A 1 -2.73 10.41 -8.46
CA ARG A 1 -2.40 9.26 -9.34
C ARG A 1 -2.06 8.12 -8.38
N HIS A 2 -2.73 6.97 -8.46
CA HIS A 2 -2.74 5.97 -7.39
C HIS A 2 -2.44 4.56 -7.95
N ALA A 3 -1.71 3.73 -7.21
CA ALA A 3 -1.46 2.32 -7.55
C ALA A 3 -2.56 1.36 -7.03
N ALA A 4 -3.78 1.84 -6.82
CA ALA A 4 -4.90 1.09 -6.23
C ALA A 4 -5.54 0.11 -7.24
N ARG A 5 -4.87 -1.02 -7.50
CA ARG A 5 -5.23 -1.97 -8.58
C ARG A 5 -6.62 -2.59 -8.45
N PHE A 6 -7.14 -2.76 -7.23
CA PHE A 6 -8.48 -3.31 -7.03
C PHE A 6 -9.59 -2.25 -7.09
N ALA A 7 -9.25 -0.97 -7.01
CA ALA A 7 -10.22 0.12 -7.14
C ALA A 7 -10.60 0.37 -8.60
N THR A 8 -9.63 0.22 -9.52
CA THR A 8 -9.82 0.55 -10.96
C THR A 8 -9.32 -0.50 -11.94
N GLY A 9 -8.70 -1.59 -11.49
CA GLY A 9 -8.16 -2.61 -12.38
C GLY A 9 -9.20 -3.61 -12.90
N VAL A 10 -8.95 -4.10 -14.10
CA VAL A 10 -9.79 -5.09 -14.80
C VAL A 10 -9.02 -6.41 -14.97
N ALA A 11 -9.73 -7.51 -15.23
CA ALA A 11 -9.08 -8.80 -15.44
C ALA A 11 -8.27 -8.79 -16.76
N GLY A 12 -6.97 -9.05 -16.68
CA GLY A 12 -6.05 -9.06 -17.82
C GLY A 12 -4.89 -10.02 -17.61
N VAL A 13 -3.97 -10.07 -18.58
CA VAL A 13 -2.76 -10.90 -18.51
C VAL A 13 -1.53 -10.00 -18.50
N LEU A 14 -0.73 -10.07 -17.44
CA LEU A 14 0.54 -9.37 -17.34
C LEU A 14 1.61 -10.32 -16.79
N GLN A 15 2.80 -10.28 -17.41
CA GLN A 15 3.98 -11.06 -16.98
C GLN A 15 3.69 -12.56 -16.76
N GLY A 16 2.92 -13.17 -17.66
CA GLY A 16 2.65 -14.62 -17.64
C GLY A 16 1.55 -15.08 -16.69
N THR A 17 0.82 -14.16 -16.04
CA THR A 17 -0.29 -14.49 -15.14
C THR A 17 -1.56 -13.73 -15.50
N ARG A 18 -2.73 -14.38 -15.35
CA ARG A 18 -4.04 -13.72 -15.48
C ARG A 18 -4.49 -13.23 -14.10
N SER A 19 -4.67 -11.93 -13.95
CA SER A 19 -5.03 -11.29 -12.69
C SER A 19 -5.70 -9.92 -12.92
N TYR A 20 -5.92 -9.13 -11.87
CA TYR A 20 -6.34 -7.73 -12.02
C TYR A 20 -5.13 -6.86 -12.38
N VAL A 21 -5.30 -6.05 -13.44
CA VAL A 21 -4.29 -5.16 -14.00
C VAL A 21 -4.88 -3.77 -14.23
N LEU A 22 -4.05 -2.74 -14.10
CA LEU A 22 -4.39 -1.38 -14.51
C LEU A 22 -4.05 -1.24 -16.00
N GLN A 23 -5.07 -1.06 -16.82
CA GLN A 23 -4.95 -0.94 -18.28
C GLN A 23 -6.01 0.02 -18.82
N ASP A 24 -5.68 0.69 -19.93
CA ASP A 24 -6.61 1.55 -20.65
C ASP A 24 -7.62 0.73 -21.48
N ASP A 25 -8.55 1.41 -22.14
CA ASP A 25 -9.59 0.79 -22.98
C ASP A 25 -9.03 -0.02 -24.16
N ASP A 26 -7.81 0.30 -24.60
CA ASP A 26 -7.10 -0.40 -25.68
C ASP A 26 -6.30 -1.61 -25.15
N GLY A 27 -6.27 -1.82 -23.83
CA GLY A 27 -5.56 -2.91 -23.18
C GLY A 27 -4.06 -2.64 -22.95
N ASN A 28 -3.61 -1.40 -23.09
CA ASN A 28 -2.24 -1.01 -22.74
C ASN A 28 -2.13 -0.82 -21.23
N ILE A 29 -1.00 -1.24 -20.65
CA ILE A 29 -0.76 -1.14 -19.20
C ILE A 29 -0.59 0.33 -18.78
N GLU A 30 -1.38 0.75 -17.80
CA GLU A 30 -1.31 2.10 -17.26
C GLU A 30 -0.09 2.31 -16.35
N LEU A 31 0.40 3.55 -16.33
CA LEU A 31 1.47 3.97 -15.42
C LEU A 31 0.93 4.12 -14.00
N THR A 32 1.59 3.46 -13.05
CA THR A 32 1.33 3.61 -11.62
C THR A 32 2.20 4.73 -11.03
N HIS A 33 1.79 5.21 -9.85
CA HIS A 33 2.61 6.11 -9.03
C HIS A 33 2.31 5.80 -7.55
N SER A 34 3.36 5.68 -6.76
CA SER A 34 3.33 5.46 -5.32
C SER A 34 4.64 5.99 -4.71
N VAL A 35 4.60 6.62 -3.53
CA VAL A 35 5.83 7.02 -2.82
C VAL A 35 6.66 5.80 -2.40
N SER A 36 6.00 4.66 -2.20
CA SER A 36 6.64 3.37 -1.98
C SER A 36 6.88 2.67 -3.31
N ALA A 37 8.15 2.54 -3.69
CA ALA A 37 8.55 1.86 -4.93
C ALA A 37 8.10 0.39 -4.96
N GLY A 38 8.04 -0.29 -3.81
CA GLY A 38 7.54 -1.67 -3.72
C GLY A 38 6.04 -1.81 -4.00
N LEU A 39 5.27 -0.73 -3.89
CA LEU A 39 3.84 -0.68 -4.20
C LEU A 39 3.55 -0.03 -5.56
N ASP A 40 4.58 0.38 -6.31
CA ASP A 40 4.44 0.97 -7.64
C ASP A 40 4.46 -0.11 -8.73
N TYR A 41 3.35 -0.86 -8.85
CA TYR A 41 3.25 -1.97 -9.78
C TYR A 41 1.83 -2.10 -10.34
N ALA A 42 1.70 -2.38 -11.64
CA ALA A 42 0.43 -2.30 -12.36
C ALA A 42 -0.48 -3.54 -12.22
N ALA A 43 -0.02 -4.60 -11.57
CA ALA A 43 -0.80 -5.83 -11.39
C ALA A 43 -0.82 -6.30 -9.92
N VAL A 44 -1.61 -7.33 -9.65
CA VAL A 44 -1.64 -8.02 -8.35
C VAL A 44 -1.46 -9.52 -8.56
N GLY A 45 -0.89 -10.23 -7.59
CA GLY A 45 -0.76 -11.68 -7.68
C GLY A 45 -2.11 -12.38 -7.88
N PRO A 46 -2.19 -13.44 -8.68
CA PRO A 46 -3.45 -14.12 -9.01
C PRO A 46 -4.14 -14.75 -7.77
N GLU A 47 -3.37 -15.15 -6.77
CA GLU A 47 -3.94 -15.67 -5.51
C GLU A 47 -4.69 -14.58 -4.73
N HIS A 48 -4.18 -13.36 -4.70
CA HIS A 48 -4.87 -12.21 -4.10
C HIS A 48 -6.14 -11.85 -4.87
N ALA A 49 -6.10 -11.91 -6.21
CA ALA A 49 -7.29 -11.74 -7.04
C ALA A 49 -8.37 -12.77 -6.70
N TRP A 50 -7.97 -14.04 -6.59
CA TRP A 50 -8.88 -15.13 -6.23
C TRP A 50 -9.46 -14.99 -4.83
N LEU A 51 -8.65 -14.67 -3.81
CA LEU A 51 -9.11 -14.47 -2.44
C LEU A 51 -10.09 -13.28 -2.31
N ARG A 52 -9.87 -12.20 -3.09
CA ARG A 52 -10.82 -11.08 -3.21
C ARG A 52 -12.14 -11.53 -3.79
N ASP A 53 -12.11 -12.26 -4.91
CA ASP A 53 -13.33 -12.69 -5.62
C ASP A 53 -14.17 -13.64 -4.75
N LEU A 54 -13.51 -14.44 -3.91
CA LEU A 54 -14.16 -15.25 -2.87
C LEU A 54 -14.68 -14.45 -1.66
N LYS A 55 -14.45 -13.13 -1.62
CA LYS A 55 -14.73 -12.25 -0.48
C LYS A 55 -14.05 -12.72 0.82
N ARG A 56 -12.90 -13.39 0.70
CA ARG A 56 -12.14 -13.91 1.85
C ARG A 56 -11.18 -12.86 2.40
N THR A 57 -10.75 -11.93 1.56
CA THR A 57 -9.87 -10.80 1.89
C THR A 57 -10.46 -9.51 1.33
N GLU A 58 -10.23 -8.42 2.06
CA GLU A 58 -10.57 -7.06 1.64
C GLU A 58 -9.29 -6.32 1.29
N TYR A 59 -9.37 -5.51 0.23
CA TYR A 59 -8.25 -4.71 -0.25
C TYR A 59 -8.63 -3.24 -0.16
N THR A 60 -7.84 -2.51 0.59
CA THR A 60 -8.00 -1.09 0.84
C THR A 60 -6.88 -0.30 0.19
N HIS A 61 -6.91 1.01 0.34
CA HIS A 61 -5.85 1.91 -0.05
C HIS A 61 -5.60 2.91 1.07
N VAL A 62 -4.38 3.44 1.08
CA VAL A 62 -3.99 4.60 1.87
C VAL A 62 -3.15 5.51 0.98
N THR A 63 -3.16 6.79 1.28
CA THR A 63 -2.43 7.82 0.55
C THR A 63 -0.97 7.90 1.02
N ASP A 64 -0.12 8.52 0.20
CA ASP A 64 1.29 8.75 0.53
C ASP A 64 1.44 9.56 1.84
N ASP A 65 0.57 10.55 2.07
CA ASP A 65 0.58 11.37 3.29
C ASP A 65 0.24 10.54 4.54
N GLU A 66 -0.79 9.68 4.45
CA GLU A 66 -1.16 8.78 5.56
C GLU A 66 -0.05 7.77 5.89
N ALA A 67 0.61 7.24 4.85
CA ALA A 67 1.75 6.34 5.04
C ALA A 67 2.94 7.07 5.71
N LEU A 68 3.23 8.31 5.31
CA LEU A 68 4.28 9.12 5.93
C LEU A 68 3.97 9.44 7.40
N ASP A 69 2.71 9.74 7.72
CA ASP A 69 2.29 9.99 9.10
C ASP A 69 2.39 8.72 9.96
N ALA A 70 2.02 7.56 9.42
CA ALA A 70 2.20 6.27 10.10
C ALA A 70 3.67 5.90 10.30
N PHE A 71 4.55 6.19 9.32
CA PHE A 71 5.99 6.04 9.47
C PHE A 71 6.50 6.88 10.66
N ARG A 72 6.11 8.16 10.72
CA ARG A 72 6.51 9.08 11.81
C ARG A 72 5.98 8.60 13.16
N LEU A 73 4.74 8.16 13.20
CA LEU A 73 4.10 7.65 14.41
C LEU A 73 4.90 6.48 14.98
N LEU A 74 5.08 5.41 14.19
CA LEU A 74 5.79 4.20 14.65
C LEU A 74 7.23 4.48 15.04
N SER A 75 7.91 5.37 14.30
CA SER A 75 9.27 5.80 14.61
C SER A 75 9.36 6.53 15.95
N ARG A 76 8.39 7.39 16.26
CA ARG A 76 8.40 8.22 17.47
C ARG A 76 7.90 7.50 18.71
N THR A 77 6.93 6.59 18.56
CA THR A 77 6.32 5.90 19.70
C THR A 77 7.04 4.60 20.05
N GLU A 78 7.42 3.81 19.04
CA GLU A 78 8.01 2.48 19.24
C GLU A 78 9.51 2.43 18.93
N GLY A 79 10.09 3.51 18.39
CA GLY A 79 11.51 3.51 17.98
C GLY A 79 11.81 2.60 16.79
N ILE A 80 10.78 2.21 16.03
CA ILE A 80 10.90 1.33 14.87
C ILE A 80 10.78 2.19 13.61
N LEU A 81 11.77 2.11 12.71
CA LEU A 81 11.72 2.74 11.39
C LEU A 81 11.14 1.73 10.37
N PRO A 82 9.84 1.78 10.03
CA PRO A 82 9.25 0.83 9.08
C PRO A 82 9.65 1.21 7.64
N ALA A 83 9.69 0.23 6.73
CA ALA A 83 9.70 0.55 5.30
C ALA A 83 8.43 1.31 4.91
N LEU A 84 8.47 2.17 3.88
CA LEU A 84 7.27 2.89 3.44
C LEU A 84 6.14 1.94 2.99
N GLU A 85 6.47 0.78 2.41
CA GLU A 85 5.51 -0.30 2.13
C GLU A 85 4.78 -0.75 3.40
N SER A 86 5.52 -0.94 4.50
CA SER A 86 4.97 -1.37 5.79
C SER A 86 4.17 -0.25 6.46
N ALA A 87 4.59 1.01 6.29
CA ALA A 87 3.89 2.16 6.83
C ALA A 87 2.47 2.29 6.25
N HIS A 88 2.23 1.86 5.00
CA HIS A 88 0.87 1.80 4.45
C HIS A 88 -0.04 0.86 5.27
N ALA A 89 0.47 -0.31 5.64
CA ALA A 89 -0.29 -1.28 6.45
C ALA A 89 -0.55 -0.75 7.86
N VAL A 90 0.43 -0.04 8.46
CA VAL A 90 0.27 0.60 9.77
C VAL A 90 -0.76 1.73 9.71
N ALA A 91 -0.72 2.57 8.69
CA ALA A 91 -1.69 3.66 8.48
C ALA A 91 -3.12 3.11 8.46
N TYR A 92 -3.36 2.08 7.64
CA TYR A 92 -4.67 1.45 7.59
C TYR A 92 -5.06 0.77 8.90
N ALA A 93 -4.12 0.13 9.59
CA ALA A 93 -4.39 -0.49 10.89
C ALA A 93 -4.84 0.55 11.93
N CYS A 94 -4.27 1.75 11.93
CA CYS A 94 -4.71 2.84 12.80
C CYS A 94 -6.14 3.31 12.49
N GLN A 95 -6.49 3.43 11.21
CA GLN A 95 -7.86 3.75 10.79
C GLN A 95 -8.84 2.67 11.23
N LEU A 96 -8.52 1.41 10.89
CA LEU A 96 -9.33 0.24 11.23
C LEU A 96 -9.48 0.07 12.74
N ALA A 97 -8.46 0.39 13.54
CA ALA A 97 -8.57 0.35 15.00
C ALA A 97 -9.57 1.37 15.56
N GLY A 98 -9.81 2.49 14.87
CA GLY A 98 -10.86 3.44 15.25
C GLY A 98 -12.27 2.87 15.05
N ASP A 99 -12.43 2.05 14.01
CA ASP A 99 -13.70 1.40 13.66
C ASP A 99 -13.94 0.12 14.48
N LEU A 100 -12.86 -0.58 14.82
CA LEU A 100 -12.88 -1.79 15.63
C LEU A 100 -12.85 -1.42 17.12
N GLY A 101 -13.95 -1.68 17.83
CA GLY A 101 -14.03 -1.40 19.27
C GLY A 101 -12.83 -1.93 20.09
N GLY A 102 -12.51 -1.26 21.20
CA GLY A 102 -11.21 -1.35 21.90
C GLY A 102 -10.74 -2.70 22.43
N SER A 103 -11.54 -3.77 22.33
CA SER A 103 -11.12 -5.14 22.64
C SER A 103 -10.46 -5.87 21.46
N SER A 104 -10.57 -5.33 20.26
CA SER A 104 -10.06 -5.94 19.03
C SER A 104 -8.54 -6.03 19.01
N LYS A 105 -8.01 -7.04 18.33
CA LYS A 105 -6.56 -7.25 18.15
C LYS A 105 -6.26 -7.23 16.66
N ILE A 106 -5.29 -6.41 16.27
CA ILE A 106 -4.84 -6.27 14.88
C ILE A 106 -3.39 -6.74 14.82
N LEU A 107 -3.09 -7.63 13.88
CA LEU A 107 -1.73 -8.05 13.57
C LEU A 107 -1.31 -7.37 12.26
N VAL A 108 -0.20 -6.63 12.30
CA VAL A 108 0.35 -5.93 11.13
C VAL A 108 1.66 -6.60 10.75
N ASN A 109 1.82 -6.92 9.46
CA ASN A 109 3.08 -7.42 8.93
C ASN A 109 4.01 -6.24 8.61
N LEU A 110 5.11 -6.08 9.37
CA LEU A 110 6.19 -5.15 9.04
C LEU A 110 7.16 -5.83 8.07
N SER A 111 6.82 -5.74 6.79
CA SER A 111 7.51 -6.42 5.69
C SER A 111 8.99 -6.02 5.52
N GLY A 112 9.40 -4.86 6.04
CA GLY A 112 10.77 -4.39 5.93
C GLY A 112 11.12 -3.21 6.84
N ARG A 113 12.41 -2.91 6.88
CA ARG A 113 13.00 -1.78 7.61
C ARG A 113 13.18 -0.56 6.69
N GLY A 114 12.99 0.63 7.25
CA GLY A 114 12.95 1.90 6.52
C GLY A 114 14.28 2.61 6.31
N ASP A 115 15.43 1.96 6.58
CA ASP A 115 16.76 2.59 6.45
C ASP A 115 16.98 3.26 5.08
N LYS A 116 16.44 2.66 4.02
CA LYS A 116 16.57 3.15 2.63
C LYS A 116 15.63 4.30 2.31
N ASP A 117 14.54 4.43 3.06
CA ASP A 117 13.47 5.40 2.77
C ASP A 117 13.70 6.75 3.44
N VAL A 118 14.61 6.83 4.41
CA VAL A 118 14.91 8.06 5.17
C VAL A 118 15.25 9.24 4.26
N GLU A 119 16.03 9.01 3.19
CA GLU A 119 16.39 10.08 2.27
C GLU A 119 15.20 10.57 1.42
N ALA A 120 14.36 9.64 0.95
CA ALA A 120 13.14 9.97 0.21
C ALA A 120 12.16 10.79 1.09
N ILE A 121 12.00 10.39 2.36
CA ILE A 121 11.15 11.09 3.32
C ILE A 121 11.69 12.50 3.60
N ARG A 122 13.00 12.63 3.85
CA ARG A 122 13.63 13.94 4.11
C ARG A 122 13.47 14.90 2.93
N ASN A 123 13.60 14.39 1.70
CA ASN A 123 13.40 15.19 0.50
C ASN A 123 11.94 15.64 0.38
N HIS A 124 10.98 14.76 0.66
CA HIS A 124 9.55 15.09 0.65
C HIS A 124 9.17 16.16 1.68
N GLU A 125 9.80 16.16 2.86
CA GLU A 125 9.60 17.20 3.88
C GLU A 125 10.18 18.55 3.49
N SER A 126 11.30 18.56 2.77
CA SER A 126 11.98 19.78 2.33
C SER A 126 11.18 20.53 1.26
N THR A 127 10.37 19.84 0.45
CA THR A 127 9.51 20.44 -0.59
C THR A 127 8.20 21.01 -0.04
N ARG A 128 7.83 20.68 1.21
CA ARG A 128 6.61 21.16 1.88
C ARG A 128 6.85 22.36 2.80
N SER A 129 8.11 22.75 3.03
CA SER A 129 8.51 23.96 3.77
C SER A 129 8.77 25.12 2.83
#